data_AF-A0A7K2XLT0-F1
#
_entry.id   AF-A0A7K2XLT0-F1
#
_cell.length_a   1.000
_cell.length_b   1.000
_cell.length_c   1.000
_cell.angle_alpha   90.00
_cell.angle_beta   90.00
_cell.angle_gamma   90.00
#
_symmetry.space_group_name_H-M   'P 1'
#
loop_
_entity.id
_entity.type
_entity.pdbx_description
1 polymer ?
#
loop_
_entity_poly.entity_id
_entity_poly.type
_entity_poly.pdbx_seq_one_letter_code
_entity_poly.pdbx_strand_id
1 'polypeptide(L)'
;ADGAFLDQVATAPGALAHYRRIAVAARAAGAATLVFNHGAHPDPGYEAQADLLVTFEGPWDTYRTLDLPVAAHYCHLVYAAPAGFRPATPVHCAVPGAGTHPWGSLPHLPEPAR
;
A
#
# COMPACT_ATOMS: atom_id res chain seq x y z
N ALA A 1 8.77 -2.01 17.49
CA ALA A 1 9.15 -1.77 16.08
C ALA A 1 8.58 -0.43 15.69
N ASP A 2 9.24 0.34 14.82
CA ASP A 2 8.78 1.69 14.47
C ASP A 2 7.47 1.68 13.65
N GLY A 3 7.10 0.51 13.09
CA GLY A 3 5.80 0.32 12.46
C GLY A 3 5.42 -1.13 12.22
N ALA A 4 4.24 -1.32 11.66
CA ALA A 4 3.70 -2.60 11.22
C ALA A 4 3.02 -2.45 9.84
N PHE A 5 3.25 -3.41 8.96
CA PHE A 5 2.60 -3.54 7.66
C PHE A 5 1.76 -4.81 7.69
N LEU A 6 0.45 -4.68 7.51
CA LEU A 6 -0.46 -5.81 7.45
C LEU A 6 -0.73 -6.10 5.99
N ASP A 7 -0.35 -7.31 5.56
CA ASP A 7 -0.65 -7.78 4.22
C ASP A 7 -2.03 -8.46 4.14
N GLN A 8 -2.60 -8.51 2.94
CA GLN A 8 -3.89 -9.14 2.66
C GLN A 8 -5.05 -8.62 3.53
N VAL A 9 -5.12 -7.29 3.72
CA VAL A 9 -6.21 -6.65 4.44
C VAL A 9 -7.46 -6.63 3.56
N ALA A 10 -8.57 -7.17 4.05
CA ALA A 10 -9.82 -7.18 3.29
C ALA A 10 -10.28 -5.77 2.89
N THR A 11 -10.89 -5.63 1.72
CA THR A 11 -11.49 -4.37 1.26
C THR A 11 -12.93 -4.18 1.74
N ALA A 12 -13.66 -5.28 1.95
CA ALA A 12 -15.08 -5.25 2.30
C ALA A 12 -15.30 -4.81 3.76
N PRO A 13 -16.43 -4.13 4.06
CA PRO A 13 -16.71 -3.59 5.40
C PRO A 13 -16.95 -4.68 6.47
N GLY A 14 -17.31 -5.90 6.07
CA GLY A 14 -17.62 -7.00 7.00
C GLY A 14 -16.47 -7.38 7.95
N ALA A 15 -15.22 -7.11 7.56
CA ALA A 15 -14.04 -7.38 8.38
C ALA A 15 -13.55 -6.15 9.17
N LEU A 16 -14.21 -5.00 9.07
CA LEU A 16 -13.72 -3.74 9.64
C LEU A 16 -13.50 -3.83 11.16
N ALA A 17 -14.44 -4.45 11.87
CA ALA A 17 -14.33 -4.64 13.32
C ALA A 17 -13.12 -5.51 13.71
N HIS A 18 -12.72 -6.45 12.86
CA HIS A 18 -11.55 -7.29 13.06
C HIS A 18 -10.26 -6.46 12.90
N TYR A 19 -10.12 -5.72 11.79
CA TYR A 19 -8.91 -4.91 11.56
C TYR A 19 -8.78 -3.73 12.51
N ARG A 20 -9.89 -3.15 12.99
CA ARG A 20 -9.85 -2.16 14.08
C ARG A 20 -9.21 -2.73 15.34
N ARG A 21 -9.53 -3.98 15.72
CA ARG A 21 -8.90 -4.62 16.89
C ARG A 21 -7.41 -4.85 16.68
N ILE A 22 -7.00 -5.25 15.47
CA ILE A 22 -5.59 -5.40 15.14
C ILE A 22 -4.87 -4.05 15.18
N ALA A 23 -5.44 -2.98 14.64
CA ALA A 23 -4.86 -1.65 14.69
C ALA A 23 -4.60 -1.18 16.13
N VAL A 24 -5.58 -1.34 17.02
CA VAL A 24 -5.41 -1.03 18.45
C VAL A 24 -4.29 -1.86 19.07
N ALA A 25 -4.26 -3.17 18.80
CA ALA A 25 -3.23 -4.05 19.34
C ALA A 25 -1.82 -3.70 18.81
N ALA A 26 -1.67 -3.41 17.53
CA ALA A 26 -0.41 -3.01 16.91
C ALA A 26 0.12 -1.70 17.52
N ARG A 27 -0.75 -0.70 17.69
CA ARG A 27 -0.38 0.56 18.33
C ARG A 27 -0.02 0.37 19.80
N ALA A 28 -0.76 -0.45 20.54
CA ALA A 28 -0.42 -0.80 21.93
C ALA A 28 0.91 -1.55 22.05
N ALA A 29 1.28 -2.32 21.03
CA ALA A 29 2.60 -2.97 20.92
C ALA A 29 3.73 -2.03 20.44
N GLY A 30 3.42 -0.74 20.23
CA GLY A 30 4.41 0.29 19.91
C GLY A 30 4.63 0.55 18.42
N ALA A 31 3.78 0.05 17.52
CA ALA A 31 3.85 0.42 16.11
C ALA A 31 3.47 1.91 15.94
N ALA A 32 4.47 2.76 15.67
CA ALA A 32 4.26 4.20 15.46
C ALA A 32 3.64 4.49 14.09
N THR A 33 3.97 3.68 13.08
CA THR A 33 3.33 3.69 11.75
C THR A 33 2.62 2.37 11.48
N LEU A 34 1.38 2.43 11.04
CA LEU A 34 0.57 1.29 10.66
C LEU A 34 0.15 1.42 9.20
N VAL A 35 0.46 0.41 8.39
CA VAL A 35 0.06 0.33 6.98
C VAL A 35 -0.84 -0.86 6.76
N PHE A 36 -1.99 -0.63 6.12
CA PHE A 36 -2.87 -1.69 5.65
C PHE A 36 -2.71 -1.88 4.16
N ASN A 37 -2.27 -3.08 3.75
CA ASN A 37 -2.22 -3.43 2.35
C ASN A 37 -3.50 -4.13 1.92
N HIS A 38 -4.35 -3.40 1.21
CA HIS A 38 -5.56 -3.95 0.62
C HIS A 38 -5.35 -4.45 -0.81
N GLY A 39 -4.34 -3.93 -1.52
CA GLY A 39 -4.12 -4.16 -2.95
C GLY A 39 -5.17 -3.57 -3.88
N ALA A 40 -6.27 -3.04 -3.35
CA ALA A 40 -7.37 -2.38 -4.07
C ALA A 40 -8.07 -1.37 -3.15
N HIS A 41 -8.85 -0.45 -3.72
CA HIS A 41 -9.55 0.58 -2.96
C HIS A 41 -10.57 -0.06 -1.98
N PRO A 42 -10.42 0.16 -0.65
CA PRO A 42 -11.28 -0.48 0.36
C PRO A 42 -12.52 0.36 0.68
N ASP A 43 -13.39 -0.19 1.53
CA ASP A 43 -14.46 0.58 2.17
C ASP A 43 -13.88 1.78 2.96
N PRO A 44 -14.53 2.97 2.92
CA PRO A 44 -14.02 4.17 3.61
C PRO A 44 -13.84 4.00 5.13
N GLY A 45 -14.52 3.04 5.77
CA GLY A 45 -14.35 2.77 7.20
C GLY A 45 -12.92 2.41 7.61
N TYR A 46 -12.11 1.90 6.66
CA TYR A 46 -10.70 1.55 6.89
C TYR A 46 -9.78 2.77 7.02
N GLU A 47 -10.15 3.93 6.48
CA GLU A 47 -9.28 5.12 6.46
C GLU A 47 -8.87 5.59 7.86
N ALA A 48 -9.76 5.44 8.84
CA ALA A 48 -9.47 5.84 10.22
C ALA A 48 -8.64 4.80 11.02
N GLN A 49 -8.28 3.67 10.41
CA GLN A 49 -7.67 2.54 11.15
C GLN A 49 -6.16 2.43 10.95
N ALA A 50 -5.59 3.04 9.92
CA ALA A 50 -4.17 2.96 9.58
C ALA A 50 -3.64 4.31 9.08
N ASP A 51 -2.32 4.51 9.13
CA ASP A 51 -1.67 5.74 8.70
C ASP A 51 -1.51 5.79 7.16
N LEU A 52 -1.39 4.61 6.53
CA LEU A 52 -1.38 4.45 5.08
C LEU A 52 -2.23 3.25 4.65
N LEU A 53 -2.95 3.42 3.54
CA LEU A 53 -3.72 2.36 2.87
C LEU A 53 -3.11 2.10 1.50
N VAL A 54 -2.64 0.87 1.25
CA VAL A 54 -2.28 0.47 -0.11
C VAL A 54 -3.57 0.19 -0.89
N THR A 55 -3.95 1.13 -1.74
CA THR A 55 -5.21 1.10 -2.51
C THR A 55 -5.02 0.53 -3.92
N PHE A 56 -3.79 0.19 -4.29
CA PHE A 56 -3.47 -0.55 -5.50
C PHE A 56 -2.19 -1.37 -5.30
N GLU A 57 -2.25 -2.65 -5.65
CA GLU A 57 -1.08 -3.50 -5.83
C GLU A 57 -1.24 -4.32 -7.12
N GLY A 58 -0.37 -4.10 -8.12
CA GLY A 58 -0.56 -4.75 -9.42
C GLY A 58 0.45 -4.36 -10.51
N PRO A 59 0.28 -4.93 -11.71
CA PRO A 59 1.17 -4.65 -12.83
C PRO A 59 0.88 -3.27 -13.44
N TRP A 60 1.91 -2.66 -13.99
CA TRP A 60 1.85 -1.40 -14.73
C TRP A 60 0.77 -1.39 -15.83
N ASP A 61 0.64 -2.49 -16.58
CA ASP A 61 -0.33 -2.55 -17.67
C ASP A 61 -1.78 -2.43 -17.21
N THR A 62 -2.10 -2.94 -16.02
CA THR A 62 -3.39 -2.70 -15.39
C THR A 62 -3.45 -1.27 -14.85
N TYR A 63 -2.43 -0.85 -14.10
CA TYR A 63 -2.37 0.47 -13.46
C TYR A 63 -2.66 1.61 -14.43
N ARG A 64 -2.01 1.62 -15.61
CA ARG A 64 -2.10 2.71 -16.60
C ARG A 64 -3.49 2.84 -17.26
N THR A 65 -4.37 1.87 -17.05
CA THR A 65 -5.74 1.86 -17.62
C THR A 65 -6.80 2.27 -16.60
N LEU A 66 -6.44 2.35 -15.32
CA LEU A 66 -7.37 2.67 -14.25
C LEU A 66 -7.27 4.14 -13.87
N ASP A 67 -8.42 4.74 -13.60
CA ASP A 67 -8.52 6.04 -12.92
C ASP A 67 -8.67 5.78 -11.41
N LEU A 68 -7.54 5.78 -10.70
CA LEU A 68 -7.48 5.42 -9.29
C LEU A 68 -7.56 6.67 -8.41
N PRO A 69 -8.34 6.64 -7.31
CA PRO A 69 -8.36 7.70 -6.32
C PRO A 69 -6.96 7.99 -5.77
N VAL A 70 -6.68 9.27 -5.49
CA VAL A 70 -5.46 9.72 -4.82
C VAL A 70 -5.80 10.49 -3.55
N ALA A 71 -5.07 10.20 -2.48
CA ALA A 71 -5.14 10.91 -1.22
C ALA A 71 -3.77 10.87 -0.54
N ALA A 72 -3.53 11.78 0.41
CA ALA A 72 -2.24 11.87 1.10
C ALA A 72 -1.86 10.58 1.85
N HIS A 73 -2.85 9.80 2.28
CA HIS A 73 -2.67 8.55 3.04
C HIS A 73 -2.85 7.29 2.16
N TYR A 74 -2.98 7.44 0.85
CA TYR A 74 -3.03 6.30 -0.07
C TYR A 74 -1.64 5.94 -0.57
N CYS A 75 -1.44 4.65 -0.85
CA CYS A 75 -0.20 4.10 -1.37
C CYS A 75 -0.49 3.21 -2.59
N HIS A 76 0.30 3.37 -3.65
CA HIS A 76 0.24 2.51 -4.83
C HIS A 76 1.54 1.74 -4.98
N LEU A 77 1.42 0.41 -5.06
CA LEU A 77 2.51 -0.52 -5.31
C LEU A 77 2.38 -1.04 -6.75
N VAL A 78 3.30 -0.65 -7.64
CA VAL A 78 3.24 -0.97 -9.06
C VAL A 78 4.47 -1.78 -9.49
N TYR A 79 4.26 -2.97 -10.02
CA TYR A 79 5.33 -3.80 -10.58
C TYR A 79 5.28 -3.86 -12.11
N ALA A 80 6.33 -4.41 -12.73
CA ALA A 80 6.57 -4.30 -14.18
C ALA A 80 6.55 -2.83 -14.68
N ALA A 81 6.88 -1.88 -13.81
CA ALA A 81 6.81 -0.46 -14.09
C ALA A 81 7.94 -0.04 -15.06
N PRO A 82 7.68 0.86 -16.01
CA PRO A 82 8.73 1.45 -16.82
C PRO A 82 9.58 2.41 -15.98
N ALA A 83 10.84 2.57 -16.37
CA ALA A 83 11.71 3.55 -15.74
C ALA A 83 11.15 4.98 -15.89
N GLY A 84 11.32 5.81 -14.86
CA GLY A 84 10.89 7.21 -14.87
C GLY A 84 9.39 7.43 -14.63
N PHE A 85 8.57 6.39 -14.64
CA PHE A 85 7.17 6.50 -14.21
C PHE A 85 7.09 6.72 -12.69
N ARG A 86 6.20 7.63 -12.28
CA ARG A 86 5.84 7.89 -10.89
C ARG A 86 4.32 7.92 -10.75
N PRO A 87 3.73 7.07 -9.90
CA PRO A 87 2.34 7.21 -9.49
C PRO A 87 2.03 8.61 -8.97
N ALA A 88 0.79 9.07 -9.21
CA ALA A 88 0.33 10.38 -8.74
C ALA A 88 0.16 10.44 -7.21
N THR A 89 0.00 9.30 -6.54
CA THR A 89 -0.04 9.25 -5.08
C THR A 89 1.33 9.63 -4.48
N PRO A 90 1.37 10.42 -3.38
CA PRO A 90 2.64 10.84 -2.78
C PRO A 90 3.45 9.68 -2.18
N VAL A 91 2.79 8.60 -1.74
CA VAL A 91 3.46 7.39 -1.27
C VAL A 91 3.30 6.30 -2.30
N HIS A 92 4.41 5.80 -2.83
CA HIS A 92 4.37 4.73 -3.83
C HIS A 92 5.68 3.96 -3.87
N CYS A 93 5.59 2.75 -4.42
CA CYS A 93 6.76 1.98 -4.83
C CYS A 93 6.53 1.47 -6.25
N ALA A 94 7.48 1.74 -7.15
CA ALA A 94 7.43 1.27 -8.52
C ALA A 94 8.71 0.48 -8.84
N VAL A 95 8.56 -0.78 -9.23
CA VAL A 95 9.67 -1.71 -9.49
C VAL A 95 9.62 -2.25 -10.93
N PRO A 96 10.78 -2.54 -11.56
CA PRO A 96 10.80 -3.17 -12.88
C PRO A 96 10.45 -4.66 -12.85
N GLY A 97 10.57 -5.31 -11.68
CA GLY A 97 10.38 -6.76 -11.54
C GLY A 97 8.98 -7.23 -11.96
N ALA A 98 8.91 -8.45 -12.46
CA ALA A 98 7.70 -9.10 -12.96
C ALA A 98 7.70 -10.59 -12.58
N GLY A 99 6.62 -11.31 -12.90
CA GLY A 99 6.52 -12.75 -12.67
C GLY A 99 6.20 -13.11 -11.21
N THR A 100 6.77 -14.21 -10.71
CA THR A 100 6.40 -14.80 -9.41
C THR A 100 6.91 -14.02 -8.19
N HIS A 101 7.93 -13.17 -8.36
CA HIS A 101 8.50 -12.37 -7.28
C HIS A 101 8.84 -10.95 -7.79
N PRO A 102 7.81 -10.14 -8.12
CA PRO A 102 7.99 -8.84 -8.73
C PRO A 102 8.75 -7.85 -7.84
N TRP A 103 8.68 -8.04 -6.52
CA TRP A 103 9.31 -7.19 -5.50
C TRP A 103 10.80 -7.52 -5.23
N GLY A 104 11.39 -8.46 -5.99
CA GLY A 104 12.80 -8.87 -5.82
C GLY A 104 13.82 -7.91 -6.43
N SER A 105 13.37 -6.93 -7.21
CA SER A 105 14.22 -5.88 -7.77
C SER A 105 14.09 -4.59 -6.96
N LEU A 106 15.16 -3.81 -6.89
CA LEU A 106 15.09 -2.47 -6.30
C LEU A 106 14.11 -1.57 -7.08
N PRO A 107 13.44 -0.62 -6.40
CA PRO A 107 12.63 0.39 -7.07
C PRO A 107 13.44 1.23 -8.05
N HIS A 108 12.78 1.76 -9.08
CA HIS A 108 13.43 2.69 -10.03
C HIS A 108 14.00 3.93 -9.35
N LEU A 109 13.41 4.31 -8.23
CA LEU A 109 13.70 5.52 -7.48
C LEU A 109 13.80 5.14 -6.00
N PRO A 110 14.92 4.56 -5.56
CA PRO A 110 15.14 4.33 -4.14
C PRO A 110 15.15 5.68 -3.41
N GLU A 111 14.58 5.72 -2.20
CA GLU A 111 14.78 6.88 -1.33
C GLU A 111 16.30 7.10 -1.13
N PRO A 112 16.77 8.36 -1.14
CA PRO A 112 18.14 8.64 -0.72
C PRO A 112 18.32 8.11 0.71
N ALA A 113 19.46 7.47 0.99
CA ALA A 113 19.80 7.11 2.35
C ALA A 113 19.78 8.39 3.24
N ARG A 114 19.00 8.35 4.32
CA ARG A 114 18.97 9.41 5.35
C ARG A 114 20.19 9.35 6.24
#